data_AF-A0A2R6WY85-F1
#
_entry.id   AF-A0A2R6WY85-F1
#
_cell.length_a   1.000
_cell.length_b   1.000
_cell.length_c   1.000
_cell.angle_alpha   90.00
_cell.angle_beta   90.00
_cell.angle_gamma   90.00
#
_symmetry.space_group_name_H-M   'P 1'
#
loop_
_entity.id
_entity.type
_entity.pdbx_description
1 polymer ?
#
loop_
_entity_poly.entity_id
_entity_poly.type
_entity_poly.pdbx_seq_one_letter_code
_entity_poly.pdbx_strand_id
1 'polypeptide(L)'
;MKEIDVLRCQIQEWYPRFRRVSLRTKIHVLPQAFVDYLLEDGLFLPSSSEAMPTRTIATCPELQSEDYVHWDEEDEDDEEPEVPSFCDLEKEIKASIEELGGAVFPKLNWTAPKDTTWIATSGNLQCRNFAEISLLLKASDSVTHDLLHAFDSCEDQTKSSPEVVVLALRKWYDLRPELEFRAFVFGGLLVGICQREVTGFYASLTEKVEDYEEFIFDFFFDEIRDHFPSKDYTFDCYVTRDGKVKLVDFNTWGGSTLPLLFTWEELQENFEKLRAAGLVSPQQTTPINCEIFDDRIRIRLADMGLESSGGDESQIEARVAGEVHEQPVVCDVEYRVEFRIVTHEGLVQPGMRIGTGIPIDFINKGNWEEVIRKEAADEALRERTAAGA
;
A
#
# COMPACT_ATOMS: atom_id res chain seq x y z
N MET A 1 -16.45 3.11 -10.97
CA MET A 1 -15.16 3.79 -10.67
C MET A 1 -14.79 4.66 -11.86
N LYS A 2 -14.07 5.77 -11.65
CA LYS A 2 -13.61 6.62 -12.76
C LYS A 2 -12.13 6.42 -13.09
N GLU A 3 -11.77 6.59 -14.36
CA GLU A 3 -10.40 6.48 -14.88
C GLU A 3 -9.43 7.39 -14.10
N ILE A 4 -9.88 8.61 -13.78
CA ILE A 4 -9.07 9.57 -13.02
C ILE A 4 -8.70 9.09 -11.62
N ASP A 5 -9.54 8.27 -10.96
CA ASP A 5 -9.26 7.75 -9.63
C ASP A 5 -8.20 6.64 -9.69
N VAL A 6 -8.23 5.81 -10.73
CA VAL A 6 -7.16 4.84 -11.03
C VAL A 6 -5.84 5.56 -11.26
N LEU A 7 -5.85 6.61 -12.10
CA LEU A 7 -4.67 7.40 -12.40
C LEU A 7 -4.05 8.04 -11.15
N ARG A 8 -4.87 8.57 -10.23
CA ARG A 8 -4.40 9.17 -8.96
C ARG A 8 -3.79 8.16 -7.98
N CYS A 9 -4.15 6.88 -8.10
CA CYS A 9 -3.58 5.81 -7.27
C CYS A 9 -2.24 5.28 -7.81
N GLN A 10 -1.75 5.80 -8.93
CA GLN A 10 -0.42 5.45 -9.44
C GLN A 10 0.68 5.93 -8.50
N ILE A 11 1.67 5.08 -8.22
CA ILE A 11 2.74 5.38 -7.28
C ILE A 11 3.54 6.63 -7.64
N GLN A 12 3.77 6.90 -8.93
CA GLN A 12 4.45 8.11 -9.39
C GLN A 12 3.64 9.39 -9.14
N GLU A 13 2.31 9.30 -9.01
CA GLU A 13 1.44 10.44 -8.75
C GLU A 13 1.39 10.78 -7.25
N TRP A 14 1.16 9.79 -6.39
CA TRP A 14 1.01 10.05 -4.96
C TRP A 14 2.34 10.08 -4.21
N TYR A 15 3.33 9.24 -4.54
CA TYR A 15 4.55 9.10 -3.76
C TYR A 15 5.32 10.42 -3.57
N PRO A 16 5.47 11.31 -4.57
CA PRO A 16 6.15 12.59 -4.38
C PRO A 16 5.53 13.46 -3.28
N ARG A 17 4.20 13.43 -3.12
CA ARG A 17 3.46 14.19 -2.11
C ARG A 17 3.58 13.58 -0.71
N PHE A 18 3.62 12.25 -0.63
CA PHE A 18 3.62 11.51 0.65
C PHE A 18 4.99 10.93 1.03
N ARG A 19 6.07 11.33 0.35
CA ARG A 19 7.42 10.78 0.52
C ARG A 19 7.90 10.76 1.98
N ARG A 20 7.56 11.78 2.78
CA ARG A 20 7.99 11.92 4.19
C ARG A 20 7.31 10.91 5.12
N VAL A 21 6.08 10.53 4.79
CA VAL A 21 5.26 9.63 5.58
C VAL A 21 5.17 8.22 5.01
N SER A 22 5.74 7.98 3.83
CA SER A 22 5.78 6.66 3.20
C SER A 22 7.14 5.97 3.35
N LEU A 23 7.21 4.72 2.91
CA LEU A 23 8.43 3.92 2.85
C LEU A 23 9.35 4.46 1.76
N ARG A 24 10.67 4.50 2.02
CA ARG A 24 11.67 4.97 1.05
C ARG A 24 11.55 4.19 -0.27
N THR A 25 11.32 4.91 -1.36
CA THR A 25 11.05 4.36 -2.69
C THR A 25 11.76 5.21 -3.75
N LYS A 26 12.30 4.55 -4.78
CA LYS A 26 12.85 5.14 -5.99
C LYS A 26 11.98 4.71 -7.16
N ILE A 27 11.73 5.63 -8.10
CA ILE A 27 10.82 5.40 -9.21
C ILE A 27 11.60 5.56 -10.51
N HIS A 28 11.51 4.56 -11.37
CA HIS A 28 12.15 4.50 -12.68
C HIS A 28 11.09 4.41 -13.76
N VAL A 29 11.17 5.24 -14.80
CA VAL A 29 10.29 5.09 -15.97
C VAL A 29 10.81 3.92 -16.79
N LEU A 30 9.94 2.96 -17.09
CA LEU A 30 10.32 1.78 -17.85
C LEU A 30 10.39 2.11 -19.36
N PRO A 31 11.47 1.73 -20.05
CA PRO A 31 11.52 1.80 -21.51
C PRO A 31 10.44 0.91 -22.12
N GLN A 32 9.83 1.35 -23.22
CA GLN A 32 8.79 0.56 -23.90
C GLN A 32 9.27 -0.85 -24.27
N ALA A 33 10.54 -1.00 -24.70
CA ALA A 33 11.11 -2.31 -25.01
C ALA A 33 11.13 -3.27 -23.80
N PHE A 34 11.27 -2.77 -22.57
CA PHE A 34 11.19 -3.59 -21.37
C PHE A 34 9.75 -3.95 -21.05
N VAL A 35 8.80 -3.03 -21.26
CA VAL A 35 7.36 -3.31 -21.10
C VAL A 35 6.92 -4.38 -22.10
N ASP A 36 7.36 -4.29 -23.36
CA ASP A 36 7.07 -5.29 -24.39
C ASP A 36 7.65 -6.66 -23.98
N TYR A 37 8.89 -6.70 -23.47
CA TYR A 37 9.50 -7.92 -22.92
C TYR A 37 8.70 -8.52 -21.75
N LEU A 38 8.10 -7.71 -20.88
CA LEU A 38 7.23 -8.22 -19.80
C LEU A 38 5.95 -8.85 -20.35
N LEU A 39 5.45 -8.39 -21.50
CA LEU A 39 4.24 -8.90 -22.16
C LEU A 39 4.50 -10.08 -23.11
N GLU A 40 5.76 -10.31 -23.48
CA GLU A 40 6.15 -11.47 -24.29
C GLU A 40 5.97 -12.78 -23.51
N ASP A 41 5.45 -13.80 -24.21
CA ASP A 41 5.31 -15.15 -23.67
C ASP A 41 6.67 -15.82 -23.41
N GLY A 42 6.68 -16.71 -22.42
CA GLY A 42 7.87 -17.47 -22.02
C GLY A 42 8.71 -16.76 -20.97
N LEU A 43 9.54 -17.53 -20.26
CA LEU A 43 10.39 -17.03 -19.19
C LEU A 43 11.83 -17.41 -19.48
N PHE A 44 12.48 -16.60 -20.31
CA PHE A 44 13.88 -16.78 -20.67
C PHE A 44 14.76 -15.84 -19.85
N LEU A 45 15.74 -16.43 -19.19
CA LEU A 45 16.79 -15.72 -18.45
C LEU A 45 18.12 -15.98 -19.15
N PRO A 46 19.00 -14.96 -19.28
CA PRO A 46 20.32 -15.19 -19.86
C PRO A 46 21.13 -16.15 -18.96
N SER A 47 22.03 -16.93 -19.55
CA SER A 47 22.87 -17.90 -18.83
C SER A 47 23.78 -17.25 -17.76
N SER A 48 24.04 -15.94 -17.87
CA SER A 48 24.75 -15.12 -16.88
C SER A 48 23.83 -14.49 -15.81
N SER A 49 22.54 -14.81 -15.79
CA SER A 49 21.56 -14.24 -14.87
C SER A 49 21.86 -14.59 -13.42
N GLU A 50 21.86 -13.58 -12.56
CA GLU A 50 21.98 -13.75 -11.11
C GLU A 50 20.62 -14.03 -10.43
N ALA A 51 19.54 -14.22 -11.19
CA ALA A 51 18.19 -14.44 -10.64
C ALA A 51 18.03 -15.82 -9.99
N MET A 52 18.73 -16.83 -10.52
CA MET A 52 18.66 -18.22 -10.07
C MET A 52 20.05 -18.74 -9.75
N PRO A 53 20.21 -19.63 -8.74
CA PRO A 53 21.50 -20.24 -8.46
C PRO A 53 21.97 -21.05 -9.68
N THR A 54 23.27 -20.94 -10.00
CA THR A 54 23.88 -21.74 -11.06
C THR A 54 23.63 -23.22 -10.79
N ARG A 55 23.00 -23.93 -11.74
CA ARG A 55 22.83 -25.39 -11.64
C ARG A 55 24.21 -26.04 -11.65
N THR A 56 24.73 -26.37 -10.48
CA THR A 56 25.87 -27.27 -10.36
C THR A 56 25.40 -28.68 -10.58
N ILE A 57 25.87 -29.33 -11.65
CA ILE A 57 25.68 -30.77 -11.84
C ILE A 57 26.32 -31.46 -10.62
N ALA A 58 25.49 -32.04 -9.76
CA ALA A 58 25.95 -32.84 -8.65
C ALA A 58 26.60 -34.11 -9.22
N THR A 59 27.91 -34.10 -9.38
CA THR A 59 28.67 -35.33 -9.60
C THR A 59 28.68 -36.06 -8.27
N CYS A 60 27.74 -36.99 -8.10
CA CYS A 60 27.65 -37.88 -6.95
C CYS A 60 28.19 -39.26 -7.38
N PRO A 61 29.53 -39.46 -7.43
CA PRO A 61 30.12 -40.68 -7.96
C PRO A 61 29.68 -41.94 -7.21
N GLU A 62 29.24 -41.85 -5.96
CA GLU A 62 28.70 -43.00 -5.21
C GLU A 62 27.28 -43.45 -5.65
N LEU A 63 26.54 -42.62 -6.40
CA LEU A 63 25.21 -42.93 -6.93
C LEU A 63 25.21 -43.24 -8.43
N GLN A 64 26.37 -43.22 -9.09
CA GLN A 64 26.54 -43.64 -10.48
C GLN A 64 26.57 -45.18 -10.54
N SER A 65 25.40 -45.81 -10.44
CA SER A 65 25.24 -47.24 -10.74
C SER A 65 25.68 -47.53 -12.19
N GLU A 66 26.25 -48.70 -12.45
CA GLU A 66 26.67 -49.15 -13.80
C GLU A 66 25.51 -49.19 -14.82
N ASP A 67 24.26 -49.11 -14.37
CA ASP A 67 23.04 -49.02 -15.18
C ASP A 67 22.52 -47.58 -15.40
N TYR A 68 23.26 -46.55 -14.97
CA TYR A 68 22.86 -45.15 -15.19
C TYR A 68 23.18 -44.74 -16.64
N VAL A 69 22.19 -44.86 -17.51
CA VAL A 69 22.23 -44.30 -18.86
C VAL A 69 22.11 -42.79 -18.72
N HIS A 70 23.20 -42.06 -19.01
CA HIS A 70 23.11 -40.63 -19.30
C HIS A 70 22.14 -40.52 -20.48
N TRP A 71 20.94 -39.98 -20.25
CA TRP A 71 20.14 -39.52 -21.37
C TRP A 71 20.95 -38.39 -21.97
N ASP A 72 21.71 -38.71 -23.02
CA ASP A 72 22.20 -37.70 -23.94
C ASP A 72 20.93 -37.00 -24.41
N GLU A 73 20.64 -35.84 -23.81
CA GLU A 73 19.78 -34.85 -24.43
C GLU A 73 20.43 -34.64 -25.79
N GLU A 74 19.83 -35.23 -26.83
CA GLU A 74 20.22 -34.95 -28.19
C GLU A 74 20.16 -33.44 -28.30
N ASP A 75 21.33 -32.80 -28.46
CA ASP A 75 21.46 -31.39 -28.82
C ASP A 75 20.81 -31.24 -30.21
N GLU A 76 19.47 -31.32 -30.28
CA GLU A 76 18.71 -30.67 -31.33
C GLU A 76 19.10 -29.20 -31.25
N ASP A 77 19.36 -28.58 -32.41
CA ASP A 77 19.78 -27.18 -32.55
C ASP A 77 18.75 -26.21 -31.93
N ASP A 78 18.66 -26.17 -30.60
CA ASP A 78 17.92 -25.20 -29.82
C ASP A 78 18.74 -23.91 -29.90
N GLU A 79 18.45 -23.10 -30.92
CA GLU A 79 18.85 -21.69 -30.92
C GLU A 79 18.40 -21.10 -29.57
N GLU A 80 19.34 -20.95 -28.63
CA GLU A 80 19.05 -20.29 -27.34
C GLU A 80 18.38 -18.95 -27.67
N PRO A 81 17.13 -18.72 -27.22
CA PRO A 81 16.42 -17.52 -27.58
C PRO A 81 17.23 -16.31 -27.10
N GLU A 82 17.51 -15.38 -28.01
CA GLU A 82 18.26 -14.16 -27.69
C GLU A 82 17.47 -13.36 -26.64
N VAL A 83 17.92 -13.43 -25.38
CA VAL A 83 17.27 -12.69 -24.30
C VAL A 83 17.63 -11.21 -24.43
N PRO A 84 16.64 -10.30 -24.50
CA PRO A 84 16.91 -8.86 -24.60
C PRO A 84 17.74 -8.36 -23.42
N SER A 85 18.72 -7.50 -23.69
CA SER A 85 19.55 -6.87 -22.66
C SER A 85 19.16 -5.41 -22.45
N PHE A 86 19.08 -5.00 -21.18
CA PHE A 86 18.62 -3.66 -20.77
C PHE A 86 19.70 -2.92 -19.97
N CYS A 87 20.90 -2.82 -20.53
CA CYS A 87 22.11 -2.34 -19.83
C CYS A 87 21.96 -1.00 -19.09
N ASP A 88 21.24 -0.03 -19.66
CA ASP A 88 21.08 1.29 -19.03
C ASP A 88 20.10 1.23 -17.86
N LEU A 89 18.97 0.53 -18.03
CA LEU A 89 17.98 0.30 -16.97
C LEU A 89 18.60 -0.51 -15.82
N GLU A 90 19.37 -1.55 -16.15
CA GLU A 90 20.05 -2.39 -15.16
C GLU A 90 21.02 -1.59 -14.29
N LYS A 91 21.82 -0.69 -14.89
CA LYS A 91 22.74 0.19 -14.14
C LYS A 91 21.99 1.14 -13.22
N GLU A 92 20.89 1.72 -13.70
CA GLU A 92 20.06 2.65 -12.91
C GLU A 92 19.40 1.96 -11.71
N ILE A 93 18.85 0.76 -11.95
CA ILE A 93 18.26 -0.09 -10.92
C ILE A 93 19.31 -0.53 -9.91
N LYS A 94 20.49 -0.97 -10.37
CA LYS A 94 21.59 -1.36 -9.48
C LYS A 94 22.01 -0.22 -8.54
N ALA A 95 22.19 1.00 -9.07
CA ALA A 95 22.50 2.17 -8.25
C ALA A 95 21.42 2.45 -7.20
N SER A 96 20.14 2.27 -7.58
CA SER A 96 19.01 2.49 -6.67
C SER A 96 18.89 1.42 -5.61
N ILE A 97 19.19 0.15 -5.93
CA ILE A 97 19.27 -0.94 -4.95
C ILE A 97 20.35 -0.63 -3.91
N GLU A 98 21.54 -0.21 -4.34
CA GLU A 98 22.63 0.18 -3.44
C GLU A 98 22.21 1.35 -2.52
N GLU A 99 21.57 2.39 -3.05
CA GLU A 99 21.09 3.54 -2.26
C GLU A 99 19.98 3.16 -1.25
N LEU A 100 19.16 2.16 -1.58
CA LEU A 100 18.09 1.64 -0.74
C LEU A 100 18.56 0.62 0.30
N GLY A 101 19.86 0.30 0.34
CA GLY A 101 20.45 -0.59 1.34
C GLY A 101 20.63 -2.04 0.88
N GLY A 102 20.70 -2.27 -0.44
CA GLY A 102 21.05 -3.56 -1.03
C GLY A 102 19.90 -4.56 -1.19
N ALA A 103 18.71 -4.24 -0.68
CA ALA A 103 17.53 -5.07 -0.80
C ALA A 103 16.29 -4.20 -1.04
N VAL A 104 15.49 -4.59 -2.04
CA VAL A 104 14.32 -3.83 -2.49
C VAL A 104 13.10 -4.72 -2.67
N PHE A 105 11.94 -4.08 -2.72
CA PHE A 105 10.64 -4.63 -3.08
C PHE A 105 10.16 -3.94 -4.37
N PRO A 106 10.01 -4.66 -5.50
CA PRO A 106 9.55 -4.07 -6.74
C PRO A 106 8.01 -3.97 -6.81
N LYS A 107 7.50 -2.88 -7.37
CA LYS A 107 6.11 -2.77 -7.83
C LYS A 107 6.01 -1.90 -9.07
N LEU A 108 4.97 -2.11 -9.87
CA LEU A 108 4.65 -1.21 -10.98
C LEU A 108 3.81 -0.02 -10.49
N ASN A 109 3.10 0.63 -11.42
CA ASN A 109 2.22 1.77 -11.19
C ASN A 109 1.30 1.55 -9.99
N TRP A 110 0.65 0.39 -9.91
CA TRP A 110 -0.33 0.07 -8.85
C TRP A 110 0.08 -1.17 -8.07
N THR A 111 0.39 -2.26 -8.76
CA THR A 111 0.47 -3.58 -8.15
C THR A 111 1.91 -4.08 -8.02
N ALA A 112 2.15 -4.87 -6.98
CA ALA A 112 3.40 -5.61 -6.78
C ALA A 112 3.19 -7.08 -7.22
N PRO A 113 4.22 -7.79 -7.70
CA PRO A 113 4.10 -9.15 -8.21
C PRO A 113 3.96 -10.18 -7.07
N LYS A 114 2.90 -10.08 -6.25
CA LYS A 114 2.73 -10.89 -5.04
C LYS A 114 2.43 -12.37 -5.34
N ASP A 115 1.87 -12.60 -6.52
CA ASP A 115 1.57 -13.90 -7.10
C ASP A 115 2.80 -14.68 -7.57
N THR A 116 4.00 -14.10 -7.55
CA THR A 116 5.24 -14.77 -8.03
C THR A 116 6.16 -15.25 -6.93
N THR A 117 5.70 -15.28 -5.69
CA THR A 117 6.53 -15.77 -4.57
C THR A 117 7.02 -17.21 -4.79
N TRP A 118 6.30 -18.01 -5.59
CA TRP A 118 6.67 -19.39 -5.94
C TRP A 118 7.94 -19.51 -6.79
N ILE A 119 8.31 -18.47 -7.55
CA ILE A 119 9.52 -18.47 -8.39
C ILE A 119 10.71 -17.77 -7.73
N ALA A 120 10.45 -17.01 -6.66
CA ALA A 120 11.49 -16.32 -5.91
C ALA A 120 12.42 -17.31 -5.20
N THR A 121 13.73 -17.18 -5.41
CA THR A 121 14.75 -18.03 -4.77
C THR A 121 14.79 -17.89 -3.24
N SER A 122 14.37 -16.73 -2.73
CA SER A 122 14.31 -16.40 -1.31
C SER A 122 12.99 -16.81 -0.63
N GLY A 123 11.99 -17.29 -1.38
CA GLY A 123 10.65 -17.54 -0.86
C GLY A 123 9.88 -16.27 -0.46
N ASN A 124 10.34 -15.09 -0.90
CA ASN A 124 9.71 -13.80 -0.66
C ASN A 124 9.96 -12.82 -1.82
N LEU A 125 9.38 -11.62 -1.75
CA LEU A 125 9.49 -10.60 -2.80
C LEU A 125 10.69 -9.67 -2.62
N GLN A 126 11.70 -10.07 -1.84
CA GLN A 126 12.96 -9.34 -1.71
C GLN A 126 13.78 -9.57 -2.97
N CYS A 127 14.22 -8.48 -3.60
CA CYS A 127 15.18 -8.52 -4.69
C CYS A 127 16.48 -7.78 -4.34
N ARG A 128 17.60 -8.24 -4.88
CA ARG A 128 18.96 -7.70 -4.70
C ARG A 128 19.64 -7.32 -6.00
N ASN A 129 19.10 -7.75 -7.13
CA ASN A 129 19.62 -7.45 -8.46
C ASN A 129 18.49 -7.28 -9.48
N PHE A 130 18.84 -6.77 -10.66
CA PHE A 130 17.89 -6.52 -11.74
C PHE A 130 17.25 -7.82 -12.29
N ALA A 131 18.01 -8.92 -12.30
CA ALA A 131 17.56 -10.18 -12.84
C ALA A 131 16.44 -10.79 -11.98
N GLU A 132 16.56 -10.74 -10.65
CA GLU A 132 15.50 -11.12 -9.71
C GLU A 132 14.24 -10.27 -9.92
N ILE A 133 14.38 -8.95 -10.09
CA ILE A 133 13.25 -8.05 -10.35
C ILE A 133 12.54 -8.42 -11.65
N SER A 134 13.32 -8.59 -12.73
CA SER A 134 12.79 -8.93 -14.06
C SER A 134 12.07 -10.28 -14.04
N LEU A 135 12.63 -11.28 -13.35
CA LEU A 135 12.03 -12.59 -13.14
C LEU A 135 10.66 -12.48 -12.46
N LEU A 136 10.57 -11.76 -11.34
CA LEU A 136 9.32 -11.63 -10.59
C LEU A 136 8.25 -10.85 -11.36
N LEU A 137 8.64 -9.80 -12.10
CA LEU A 137 7.70 -9.02 -12.90
C LEU A 137 7.15 -9.82 -14.09
N LYS A 138 8.03 -10.55 -14.79
CA LYS A 138 7.66 -11.33 -15.98
C LYS A 138 6.79 -12.55 -15.66
N ALA A 139 6.91 -13.11 -14.47
CA ALA A 139 6.11 -14.26 -14.03
C ALA A 139 4.73 -13.86 -13.43
N SER A 140 4.40 -12.57 -13.34
CA SER A 140 3.25 -12.06 -12.57
C SER A 140 2.04 -11.77 -13.46
N ASP A 141 0.94 -12.48 -13.22
CA ASP A 141 -0.35 -12.20 -13.86
C ASP A 141 -0.90 -10.84 -13.42
N SER A 142 -0.64 -10.45 -12.18
CA SER A 142 -1.04 -9.16 -11.62
C SER A 142 -0.35 -7.99 -12.33
N VAL A 143 0.93 -8.16 -12.69
CA VAL A 143 1.67 -7.19 -13.52
C VAL A 143 1.09 -7.11 -14.93
N THR A 144 0.79 -8.24 -15.56
CA THR A 144 0.15 -8.29 -16.88
C THR A 144 -1.20 -7.57 -16.87
N HIS A 145 -1.99 -7.76 -15.80
CA HIS A 145 -3.24 -7.03 -15.60
C HIS A 145 -3.01 -5.52 -15.50
N ASP A 146 -2.03 -5.05 -14.73
CA ASP A 146 -1.69 -3.62 -14.65
C ASP A 146 -1.30 -3.02 -16.02
N LEU A 147 -0.65 -3.80 -16.88
CA LEU A 147 -0.19 -3.32 -18.20
C LEU A 147 -1.31 -3.28 -19.25
N LEU A 148 -2.25 -4.22 -19.21
CA LEU A 148 -3.25 -4.41 -20.27
C LEU A 148 -4.68 -4.04 -19.87
N HIS A 149 -5.02 -4.14 -18.58
CA HIS A 149 -6.39 -4.19 -18.06
C HIS A 149 -6.63 -3.23 -16.89
N ALA A 150 -5.72 -2.29 -16.63
CA ALA A 150 -5.79 -1.37 -15.48
C ALA A 150 -7.11 -0.57 -15.41
N PHE A 151 -7.71 -0.25 -16.56
CA PHE A 151 -8.89 0.59 -16.65
C PHE A 151 -10.19 -0.17 -16.94
N ASP A 152 -10.17 -1.50 -17.02
CA ASP A 152 -11.34 -2.31 -17.42
C ASP A 152 -12.53 -2.20 -16.45
N SER A 153 -12.28 -1.77 -15.21
CA SER A 153 -13.32 -1.49 -14.20
C SER A 153 -13.83 -0.05 -14.20
N CYS A 154 -13.35 0.80 -15.11
CA CYS A 154 -13.74 2.21 -15.20
C CYS A 154 -15.00 2.38 -16.06
N GLU A 155 -15.97 3.16 -15.56
CA GLU A 155 -17.21 3.44 -16.29
C GLU A 155 -16.98 4.38 -17.49
N ASP A 156 -15.95 5.22 -17.40
CA ASP A 156 -15.54 6.23 -18.38
C ASP A 156 -14.27 5.83 -19.15
N GLN A 157 -13.98 4.52 -19.23
CA GLN A 157 -12.77 3.99 -19.86
C GLN A 157 -12.56 4.54 -21.28
N THR A 158 -11.46 5.26 -21.48
CA THR A 158 -11.00 5.72 -22.80
C THR A 158 -9.79 4.95 -23.31
N LYS A 159 -9.02 4.34 -22.40
CA LYS A 159 -7.78 3.59 -22.68
C LYS A 159 -7.81 2.24 -21.98
N SER A 160 -7.08 1.27 -22.53
CA SER A 160 -6.87 -0.03 -21.89
C SER A 160 -5.59 -0.08 -21.05
N SER A 161 -4.55 0.64 -21.50
CA SER A 161 -3.21 0.61 -20.90
C SER A 161 -2.71 1.98 -20.43
N PRO A 162 -1.82 2.03 -19.41
CA PRO A 162 -1.18 3.27 -18.98
C PRO A 162 -0.26 3.86 -20.06
N GLU A 163 -0.19 5.19 -20.13
CA GLU A 163 0.75 5.88 -21.04
C GLU A 163 2.22 5.78 -20.58
N VAL A 164 2.42 5.75 -19.26
CA VAL A 164 3.75 5.69 -18.64
C VAL A 164 3.75 4.57 -17.63
N VAL A 165 4.60 3.57 -17.86
CA VAL A 165 4.83 2.49 -16.91
C VAL A 165 6.07 2.82 -16.09
N VAL A 166 5.98 2.67 -14.77
CA VAL A 166 7.09 2.89 -13.86
C VAL A 166 7.41 1.62 -13.07
N LEU A 167 8.68 1.45 -12.73
CA LEU A 167 9.14 0.52 -11.71
C LEU A 167 9.49 1.30 -10.45
N ALA A 168 8.72 1.07 -9.40
CA ALA A 168 8.98 1.61 -8.08
C ALA A 168 9.73 0.57 -7.23
N LEU A 169 10.97 0.90 -6.87
CA LEU A 169 11.82 0.13 -5.98
C LEU A 169 11.72 0.69 -4.57
N ARG A 170 11.05 -0.05 -3.69
CA ARG A 170 10.93 0.29 -2.28
C ARG A 170 12.06 -0.36 -1.49
N LYS A 171 12.67 0.33 -0.52
CA LYS A 171 13.61 -0.31 0.43
C LYS A 171 12.92 -1.50 1.07
N TRP A 172 13.58 -2.65 1.10
CA TRP A 172 13.06 -3.83 1.76
C TRP A 172 13.01 -3.61 3.28
N TYR A 173 11.86 -3.89 3.87
CA TYR A 173 11.67 -3.92 5.31
C TYR A 173 11.03 -5.26 5.67
N ASP A 174 11.49 -5.85 6.77
CA ASP A 174 10.89 -7.05 7.35
C ASP A 174 9.64 -6.66 8.16
N LEU A 175 8.58 -6.28 7.44
CA LEU A 175 7.34 -5.78 8.03
C LEU A 175 6.52 -6.94 8.60
N ARG A 176 6.08 -6.76 9.84
CA ARG A 176 5.14 -7.66 10.53
C ARG A 176 3.73 -7.53 9.92
N PRO A 177 3.16 -8.56 9.28
CA PRO A 177 1.87 -8.46 8.59
C PRO A 177 0.70 -8.00 9.48
N GLU A 178 0.76 -8.31 10.77
CA GLU A 178 -0.28 -7.95 11.75
C GLU A 178 -0.35 -6.45 12.08
N LEU A 179 0.64 -5.68 11.65
CA LEU A 179 0.71 -4.23 11.85
C LEU A 179 0.41 -3.45 10.56
N GLU A 180 -0.11 -4.13 9.53
CA GLU A 180 -0.59 -3.52 8.31
C GLU A 180 -2.13 -3.44 8.31
N PHE A 181 -2.65 -2.28 7.94
CA PHE A 181 -4.08 -1.97 7.98
C PHE A 181 -4.52 -1.31 6.68
N ARG A 182 -5.77 -1.55 6.31
CA ARG A 182 -6.48 -0.86 5.23
C ARG A 182 -7.52 0.08 5.83
N ALA A 183 -7.43 1.35 5.46
CA ALA A 183 -8.38 2.38 5.82
C ALA A 183 -9.22 2.76 4.59
N PHE A 184 -10.51 3.00 4.81
CA PHE A 184 -11.50 3.27 3.77
C PHE A 184 -12.00 4.70 3.90
N VAL A 185 -11.86 5.50 2.85
CA VAL A 185 -12.26 6.90 2.82
C VAL A 185 -13.36 7.09 1.78
N PHE A 186 -14.48 7.67 2.19
CA PHE A 186 -15.61 7.96 1.31
C PHE A 186 -16.20 9.32 1.63
N GLY A 187 -16.46 10.14 0.62
CA GLY A 187 -16.90 11.52 0.77
C GLY A 187 -15.91 12.39 1.54
N GLY A 188 -14.63 12.01 1.60
CA GLY A 188 -13.59 12.68 2.39
C GLY A 188 -13.61 12.37 3.89
N LEU A 189 -14.39 11.37 4.31
CA LEU A 189 -14.43 10.88 5.69
C LEU A 189 -13.86 9.47 5.76
N LEU A 190 -13.18 9.15 6.86
CA LEU A 190 -12.78 7.78 7.18
C LEU A 190 -14.01 6.98 7.63
N VAL A 191 -14.34 5.89 6.94
CA VAL A 191 -15.58 5.14 7.14
C VAL A 191 -15.36 3.71 7.64
N GLY A 192 -14.11 3.27 7.70
CA GLY A 192 -13.72 2.00 8.29
C GLY A 192 -12.22 1.79 8.27
N ILE A 193 -11.73 0.94 9.17
CA ILE A 193 -10.36 0.43 9.21
C ILE A 193 -10.43 -1.09 9.37
N CYS A 194 -9.57 -1.83 8.67
CA CYS A 194 -9.39 -3.25 8.96
C CYS A 194 -7.94 -3.72 8.90
N GLN A 195 -7.67 -4.84 9.55
CA GLN A 195 -6.44 -5.60 9.38
C GLN A 195 -6.25 -6.01 7.91
N ARG A 196 -5.06 -5.77 7.36
CA ARG A 196 -4.76 -6.08 5.95
C ARG A 196 -4.56 -7.57 5.69
N GLU A 197 -3.90 -8.25 6.62
CA GLU A 197 -3.62 -9.70 6.57
C GLU A 197 -4.73 -10.48 7.30
N VAL A 198 -5.75 -10.93 6.56
CA VAL A 198 -6.95 -11.58 7.14
C VAL A 198 -6.83 -13.10 7.27
N THR A 199 -5.71 -13.70 6.87
CA THR A 199 -5.48 -15.15 6.94
C THR A 199 -4.84 -15.62 8.25
N GLY A 200 -4.49 -14.68 9.14
CA GLY A 200 -3.87 -14.95 10.43
C GLY A 200 -4.58 -14.27 11.60
N PHE A 201 -4.65 -14.97 12.72
CA PHE A 201 -5.06 -14.41 14.01
C PHE A 201 -3.83 -13.97 14.81
N TYR A 202 -3.85 -12.75 15.35
CA TYR A 202 -2.75 -12.20 16.13
C TYR A 202 -3.24 -11.66 17.47
N ALA A 203 -3.03 -12.41 18.55
CA ALA A 203 -3.48 -12.03 19.89
C ALA A 203 -2.97 -10.64 20.32
N SER A 204 -1.73 -10.28 19.99
CA SER A 204 -1.16 -8.97 20.33
C SER A 204 -1.88 -7.78 19.68
N LEU A 205 -2.62 -8.01 18.60
CA LEU A 205 -3.42 -6.98 17.94
C LEU A 205 -4.70 -6.69 18.72
N THR A 206 -5.34 -7.72 19.30
CA THR A 206 -6.58 -7.57 20.07
C THR A 206 -6.45 -6.73 21.33
N GLU A 207 -5.26 -6.67 21.92
CA GLU A 207 -5.00 -5.89 23.13
C GLU A 207 -4.80 -4.39 22.87
N LYS A 208 -4.55 -3.99 21.62
CA LYS A 208 -4.11 -2.64 21.25
C LYS A 208 -4.91 -2.02 20.10
N VAL A 209 -6.09 -2.57 19.83
CA VAL A 209 -6.92 -2.13 18.69
C VAL A 209 -7.29 -0.65 18.81
N GLU A 210 -7.54 -0.17 20.03
CA GLU A 210 -7.90 1.23 20.30
C GLU A 210 -6.72 2.17 20.04
N ASP A 211 -5.51 1.82 20.51
CA ASP A 211 -4.28 2.57 20.20
C ASP A 211 -4.06 2.69 18.67
N TYR A 212 -4.22 1.59 17.94
CA TYR A 212 -4.05 1.60 16.48
C TYR A 212 -5.16 2.38 15.77
N GLU A 213 -6.39 2.39 16.30
CA GLU A 213 -7.49 3.20 15.80
C GLU A 213 -7.09 4.68 15.82
N GLU A 214 -6.63 5.15 16.98
CA GLU A 214 -6.21 6.53 17.21
C GLU A 214 -5.04 6.92 16.31
N PHE A 215 -3.98 6.10 16.26
CA PHE A 215 -2.82 6.40 15.41
C PHE A 215 -3.17 6.52 13.93
N ILE A 216 -4.04 5.65 13.41
CA ILE A 216 -4.45 5.68 12.01
C ILE A 216 -5.41 6.85 11.75
N PHE A 217 -6.28 7.17 12.69
CA PHE A 217 -7.18 8.31 12.61
C PHE A 217 -6.40 9.63 12.52
N ASP A 218 -5.47 9.85 13.44
CA ASP A 218 -4.60 11.04 13.48
C ASP A 218 -3.80 11.16 12.19
N PHE A 219 -3.21 10.04 11.75
CA PHE A 219 -2.47 9.99 10.50
C PHE A 219 -3.34 10.37 9.29
N PHE A 220 -4.58 9.88 9.22
CA PHE A 220 -5.50 10.25 8.16
C PHE A 220 -5.80 11.76 8.19
N PHE A 221 -6.11 12.29 9.36
CA PHE A 221 -6.50 13.69 9.52
C PHE A 221 -5.35 14.65 9.18
N ASP A 222 -4.17 14.40 9.74
CA ASP A 222 -3.02 15.30 9.62
C ASP A 222 -2.31 15.19 8.27
N GLU A 223 -2.12 13.97 7.77
CA GLU A 223 -1.22 13.71 6.64
C GLU A 223 -1.95 13.40 5.35
N ILE A 224 -3.16 12.82 5.38
CA ILE A 224 -3.80 12.26 4.17
C ILE A 224 -4.97 13.09 3.65
N ARG A 225 -5.93 13.45 4.52
CA ARG A 225 -7.27 13.95 4.16
C ARG A 225 -7.27 15.12 3.17
N ASP A 226 -6.49 16.16 3.43
CA ASP A 226 -6.42 17.36 2.58
C ASP A 226 -5.29 17.28 1.54
N HIS A 227 -4.56 16.16 1.52
CA HIS A 227 -3.42 15.94 0.65
C HIS A 227 -3.72 14.97 -0.51
N PHE A 228 -4.66 14.04 -0.39
CA PHE A 228 -5.02 13.17 -1.51
C PHE A 228 -6.10 13.84 -2.40
N PRO A 229 -5.97 13.85 -3.74
CA PRO A 229 -6.86 14.60 -4.62
C PRO A 229 -8.27 14.01 -4.80
N SER A 230 -8.49 12.74 -4.44
CA SER A 230 -9.82 12.11 -4.46
C SER A 230 -10.45 12.10 -3.08
N LYS A 231 -11.78 12.01 -3.03
CA LYS A 231 -12.57 11.90 -1.79
C LYS A 231 -12.97 10.47 -1.45
N ASP A 232 -12.89 9.58 -2.44
CA ASP A 232 -13.31 8.18 -2.35
C ASP A 232 -12.11 7.31 -2.74
N TYR A 233 -11.51 6.64 -1.76
CA TYR A 233 -10.31 5.83 -1.95
C TYR A 233 -10.09 4.91 -0.75
N THR A 234 -9.11 4.02 -0.86
CA THR A 234 -8.57 3.28 0.27
C THR A 234 -7.09 3.58 0.37
N PHE A 235 -6.54 3.52 1.58
CA PHE A 235 -5.10 3.56 1.76
C PHE A 235 -4.66 2.44 2.69
N ASP A 236 -3.52 1.85 2.36
CA ASP A 236 -2.85 0.86 3.19
C ASP A 236 -1.79 1.58 4.01
N CYS A 237 -1.69 1.25 5.30
CA CYS A 237 -0.71 1.83 6.19
C CYS A 237 -0.10 0.78 7.13
N TYR A 238 1.11 1.05 7.59
CA TYR A 238 1.84 0.24 8.54
C TYR A 238 2.02 1.02 9.84
N VAL A 239 1.64 0.44 10.97
CA VAL A 239 1.84 1.06 12.29
C VAL A 239 3.04 0.44 12.96
N THR A 240 4.07 1.24 13.19
CA THR A 240 5.28 0.81 13.89
C THR A 240 5.01 0.55 15.38
N ARG A 241 5.89 -0.20 16.05
CA ARG A 241 5.73 -0.50 17.49
C ARG A 241 5.77 0.73 18.39
N ASP A 242 6.37 1.82 17.93
CA ASP A 242 6.41 3.13 18.60
C ASP A 242 5.22 4.04 18.22
N GLY A 243 4.19 3.51 17.54
CA GLY A 243 2.96 4.24 17.23
C GLY A 243 3.03 5.15 16.00
N LYS A 244 4.17 5.18 15.29
CA LYS A 244 4.26 5.95 14.04
C LYS A 244 3.59 5.21 12.90
N VAL A 245 2.76 5.90 12.15
CA VAL A 245 2.11 5.37 10.95
C VAL A 245 2.95 5.68 9.71
N LYS A 246 3.03 4.71 8.80
CA LYS A 246 3.65 4.85 7.49
C LYS A 246 2.68 4.48 6.39
N LEU A 247 2.53 5.35 5.40
CA LEU A 247 1.73 5.07 4.21
C LEU A 247 2.40 3.99 3.36
N VAL A 248 1.66 2.92 3.05
CA VAL A 248 2.11 1.78 2.25
C VAL A 248 1.58 1.88 0.82
N ASP A 249 0.31 2.20 0.62
CA ASP A 249 -0.28 2.30 -0.72
C ASP A 249 -1.58 3.11 -0.74
N PHE A 250 -1.97 3.58 -1.93
CA PHE A 250 -3.33 4.05 -2.21
C PHE A 250 -3.98 3.13 -3.22
N ASN A 251 -5.26 2.80 -3.00
CA ASN A 251 -6.07 2.08 -3.98
C ASN A 251 -7.41 2.78 -4.17
N THR A 252 -8.07 2.48 -5.28
CA THR A 252 -9.37 3.04 -5.62
C THR A 252 -10.49 2.54 -4.72
N TRP A 253 -11.59 3.30 -4.66
CA TRP A 253 -12.83 2.81 -4.09
C TRP A 253 -13.51 1.82 -5.06
N GLY A 254 -13.57 0.53 -4.68
CA GLY A 254 -14.14 -0.54 -5.50
C GLY A 254 -13.18 -1.10 -6.57
N GLY A 255 -13.77 -1.71 -7.62
CA GLY A 255 -13.05 -2.35 -8.73
C GLY A 255 -12.27 -3.59 -8.29
N SER A 256 -10.98 -3.64 -8.62
CA SER A 256 -10.06 -4.73 -8.22
C SER A 256 -9.64 -4.66 -6.74
N THR A 257 -9.97 -3.58 -6.04
CA THR A 257 -9.65 -3.43 -4.62
C THR A 257 -10.55 -4.33 -3.77
N LEU A 258 -9.95 -5.15 -2.90
CA LEU A 258 -10.70 -6.01 -1.98
C LEU A 258 -11.07 -5.24 -0.69
N PRO A 259 -12.32 -5.34 -0.21
CA PRO A 259 -12.77 -4.70 1.04
C PRO A 259 -12.41 -5.50 2.31
N LEU A 260 -11.83 -6.69 2.15
CA LEU A 260 -11.28 -7.55 3.22
C LEU A 260 -12.32 -7.92 4.28
N LEU A 261 -12.28 -7.30 5.46
CA LEU A 261 -13.19 -7.60 6.58
C LEU A 261 -14.53 -6.85 6.48
N PHE A 262 -14.76 -6.11 5.40
CA PHE A 262 -16.00 -5.38 5.11
C PHE A 262 -16.63 -5.83 3.80
N THR A 263 -17.90 -5.47 3.61
CA THR A 263 -18.45 -5.30 2.26
C THR A 263 -18.45 -3.81 1.86
N TRP A 264 -18.52 -3.53 0.56
CA TRP A 264 -18.59 -2.14 0.08
C TRP A 264 -19.88 -1.45 0.51
N GLU A 265 -20.98 -2.20 0.61
CA GLU A 265 -22.28 -1.72 1.07
C GLU A 265 -22.23 -1.29 2.54
N GLU A 266 -21.60 -2.08 3.40
CA GLU A 266 -21.42 -1.76 4.83
C GLU A 266 -20.64 -0.44 5.02
N LEU A 267 -19.60 -0.22 4.23
CA LEU A 267 -18.81 1.01 4.31
C LEU A 267 -19.62 2.24 3.83
N GLN A 268 -20.51 2.06 2.85
CA GLN A 268 -21.45 3.12 2.44
C GLN A 268 -22.48 3.40 3.53
N GLU A 269 -23.01 2.39 4.20
CA GLU A 269 -23.90 2.59 5.35
C GLU A 269 -23.21 3.34 6.49
N ASN A 270 -21.92 3.06 6.73
CA ASN A 270 -21.12 3.81 7.70
C ASN A 270 -21.01 5.28 7.30
N PHE A 271 -20.73 5.59 6.04
CA PHE A 271 -20.77 6.98 5.56
C PHE A 271 -22.12 7.66 5.81
N GLU A 272 -23.22 6.97 5.52
CA GLU A 272 -24.57 7.52 5.68
C GLU A 272 -24.92 7.83 7.14
N LYS A 273 -24.49 6.98 8.08
CA LYS A 273 -24.61 7.25 9.52
C LYS A 273 -23.84 8.52 9.91
N LEU A 274 -22.62 8.68 9.39
CA LEU A 274 -21.78 9.85 9.66
C LEU A 274 -22.37 11.14 9.09
N ARG A 275 -22.90 11.07 7.86
CA ARG A 275 -23.60 12.17 7.21
C ARG A 275 -24.83 12.60 8.01
N ALA A 276 -25.64 11.64 8.45
CA ALA A 276 -26.83 11.90 9.27
C ALA A 276 -26.50 12.53 10.64
N ALA A 277 -25.30 12.26 11.17
CA ALA A 277 -24.82 12.84 12.41
C ALA A 277 -24.31 14.30 12.28
N GLY A 278 -24.38 14.90 11.08
CA GLY A 278 -24.06 16.32 10.87
C GLY A 278 -22.59 16.64 10.60
N LEU A 279 -21.76 15.62 10.36
CA LEU A 279 -20.33 15.77 10.04
C LEU A 279 -20.05 16.30 8.62
N VAL A 280 -21.08 16.38 7.77
CA VAL A 280 -20.99 16.84 6.38
C VAL A 280 -22.08 17.88 6.14
N SER A 281 -21.69 19.12 5.84
CA SER A 281 -22.64 20.16 5.42
C SER A 281 -23.19 19.84 4.02
N PRO A 282 -24.51 20.00 3.75
CA PRO A 282 -25.09 19.80 2.42
C PRO A 282 -24.51 20.72 1.33
N GLN A 283 -23.79 21.80 1.72
CA GLN A 283 -23.42 22.91 0.84
C GLN A 283 -21.94 23.29 0.90
N GLN A 284 -21.10 22.64 1.71
CA GLN A 284 -19.66 22.92 1.83
C GLN A 284 -18.82 21.68 1.54
N THR A 285 -17.76 21.87 0.75
CA THR A 285 -16.86 20.81 0.27
C THR A 285 -15.75 20.42 1.27
N THR A 286 -15.70 21.05 2.45
CA THR A 286 -14.73 20.83 3.52
C THR A 286 -15.45 20.31 4.78
N PRO A 287 -15.06 19.16 5.34
CA PRO A 287 -15.60 18.73 6.64
C PRO A 287 -15.09 19.63 7.77
N ILE A 288 -15.93 19.79 8.80
CA ILE A 288 -15.79 20.75 9.90
C ILE A 288 -14.48 20.53 10.69
N ASN A 289 -13.91 21.61 11.24
CA ASN A 289 -12.75 21.57 12.14
C ASN A 289 -13.05 20.65 13.35
N CYS A 290 -12.39 19.49 13.38
CA CYS A 290 -12.48 18.52 14.46
C CYS A 290 -11.30 18.74 15.41
N GLU A 291 -11.55 18.91 16.71
CA GLU A 291 -10.52 18.84 17.74
C GLU A 291 -10.67 17.51 18.49
N ILE A 292 -9.56 16.80 18.67
CA ILE A 292 -9.50 15.51 19.38
C ILE A 292 -9.35 15.78 20.88
N PHE A 293 -10.23 15.20 21.70
CA PHE A 293 -10.12 15.20 23.17
C PHE A 293 -10.62 13.86 23.73
N ASP A 294 -9.77 13.16 24.50
CA ASP A 294 -10.11 11.96 25.30
C ASP A 294 -10.96 10.92 24.54
N ASP A 295 -10.36 10.25 23.55
CA ASP A 295 -10.99 9.18 22.75
C ASP A 295 -12.28 9.58 22.02
N ARG A 296 -12.52 10.91 21.88
CA ARG A 296 -13.72 11.49 21.26
C ARG A 296 -13.33 12.62 20.32
N ILE A 297 -13.88 12.56 19.12
CA ILE A 297 -13.83 13.71 18.22
C ILE A 297 -14.92 14.70 18.62
N ARG A 298 -14.54 15.86 19.13
CA ARG A 298 -15.46 16.99 19.30
C ARG A 298 -15.38 17.88 18.08
N ILE A 299 -16.50 17.97 17.36
CA ILE A 299 -16.65 18.92 16.25
C ILE A 299 -16.89 20.31 16.86
N ARG A 300 -15.98 21.27 16.68
CA ARG A 300 -16.27 22.67 17.03
C ARG A 300 -17.05 23.32 15.89
N LEU A 301 -18.33 23.58 16.11
CA LEU A 301 -19.21 24.34 15.20
C LEU A 301 -18.91 25.86 15.17
N ALA A 302 -17.64 26.28 15.34
CA ALA A 302 -17.29 27.68 15.60
C ALA A 302 -16.97 28.54 14.36
N ASP A 303 -16.97 27.99 13.14
CA ASP A 303 -16.72 28.77 11.91
C ASP A 303 -17.90 28.78 10.93
N MET A 304 -19.14 28.66 11.43
CA MET A 304 -20.32 29.01 10.64
C MET A 304 -20.46 30.53 10.59
N GLY A 305 -19.63 31.16 9.75
CA GLY A 305 -19.81 32.55 9.33
C GLY A 305 -21.15 32.72 8.62
N LEU A 306 -22.22 32.92 9.40
CA LEU A 306 -23.45 33.55 8.95
C LEU A 306 -23.14 35.04 8.76
N GLU A 307 -22.53 35.39 7.63
CA GLU A 307 -22.67 36.75 7.13
C GLU A 307 -24.15 36.97 6.83
N SER A 308 -24.77 37.83 7.64
CA SER A 308 -26.13 38.29 7.44
C SER A 308 -26.23 39.05 6.11
N SER A 309 -26.52 38.35 5.01
CA SER A 309 -26.99 39.01 3.79
C SER A 309 -28.44 39.41 4.02
N GLY A 310 -28.64 40.71 4.26
CA GLY A 310 -29.91 41.32 4.64
C GLY A 310 -31.07 40.99 3.70
N GLY A 311 -32.25 40.80 4.30
CA GLY A 311 -33.50 40.62 3.61
C GLY A 311 -34.65 40.31 4.58
N ASP A 312 -35.34 41.39 5.00
CA ASP A 312 -36.67 41.45 5.62
C ASP A 312 -36.84 41.01 7.09
N GLU A 313 -36.63 41.97 7.99
CA GLU A 313 -37.12 41.99 9.38
C GLU A 313 -38.65 42.10 9.40
N SER A 314 -39.41 41.01 9.35
CA SER A 314 -40.78 40.95 9.91
C SER A 314 -41.42 39.57 9.79
N GLN A 315 -40.80 38.52 10.31
CA GLN A 315 -41.50 37.33 10.81
C GLN A 315 -40.49 36.34 11.38
N ILE A 316 -40.46 36.25 12.71
CA ILE A 316 -40.33 35.06 13.58
C ILE A 316 -39.92 35.61 14.96
N GLU A 317 -40.83 36.38 15.57
CA GLU A 317 -40.86 36.58 17.01
C GLU A 317 -41.93 35.65 17.57
N ALA A 318 -41.53 34.51 18.13
CA ALA A 318 -42.18 33.93 19.30
C ALA A 318 -41.43 32.68 19.79
N ARG A 319 -40.91 32.80 21.03
CA ARG A 319 -40.49 31.74 21.97
C ARG A 319 -39.11 31.13 21.73
N VAL A 320 -38.09 31.76 22.31
CA VAL A 320 -37.52 31.30 23.59
C VAL A 320 -37.08 32.55 24.37
N ALA A 321 -37.85 32.91 25.39
CA ALA A 321 -37.40 33.85 26.41
C ALA A 321 -36.56 33.06 27.43
N GLY A 322 -35.28 33.40 27.54
CA GLY A 322 -34.38 32.81 28.53
C GLY A 322 -32.92 32.86 28.08
N GLU A 323 -32.25 33.98 28.40
CA GLU A 323 -30.80 34.12 28.57
C GLU A 323 -29.90 33.48 27.51
N VAL A 324 -29.50 34.27 26.51
CA VAL A 324 -28.38 33.96 25.62
C VAL A 324 -27.08 34.16 26.41
N HIS A 325 -26.58 33.09 27.01
CA HIS A 325 -25.14 32.90 27.11
C HIS A 325 -24.71 32.34 25.74
N GLU A 326 -23.93 33.11 24.97
CA GLU A 326 -23.22 32.60 23.78
C GLU A 326 -22.18 31.58 24.25
N GLN A 327 -22.63 30.36 24.55
CA GLN A 327 -21.77 29.19 24.53
C GLN A 327 -22.00 28.50 23.18
N PRO A 328 -20.93 28.17 22.44
CA PRO A 328 -21.08 27.40 21.21
C PRO A 328 -21.82 26.10 21.55
N VAL A 329 -22.84 25.77 20.75
CA VAL A 329 -23.56 24.51 20.87
C VAL A 329 -22.57 23.39 20.54
N VAL A 330 -22.00 22.77 21.57
CA VAL A 330 -21.18 21.57 21.43
C VAL A 330 -22.13 20.40 21.27
N CYS A 331 -22.32 19.94 20.04
CA CYS A 331 -22.95 18.65 19.80
C CYS A 331 -21.89 17.57 20.07
N ASP A 332 -21.97 16.91 21.22
CA ASP A 332 -21.17 15.70 21.53
C ASP A 332 -21.69 14.55 20.64
N VAL A 333 -21.24 14.53 19.37
CA VAL A 333 -21.44 13.39 18.47
C VAL A 333 -20.23 12.48 18.67
N GLU A 334 -20.44 11.35 19.35
CA GLU A 334 -19.42 10.30 19.49
C GLU A 334 -19.17 9.66 18.12
N TYR A 335 -18.13 10.12 17.44
CA TYR A 335 -17.63 9.52 16.20
C TYR A 335 -16.61 8.44 16.56
N ARG A 336 -16.95 7.19 16.26
CA ARG A 336 -16.00 6.07 16.34
C ARG A 336 -15.91 5.40 14.97
N VAL A 337 -14.69 5.26 14.44
CA VAL A 337 -14.49 4.57 13.16
C VAL A 337 -14.64 3.08 13.43
N GLU A 338 -15.39 2.40 12.56
CA GLU A 338 -15.48 0.95 12.70
C GLU A 338 -14.11 0.31 12.36
N PHE A 339 -13.48 -0.30 13.36
CA PHE A 339 -12.22 -1.02 13.21
C PHE A 339 -12.40 -2.53 13.38
N ARG A 340 -12.21 -3.28 12.28
CA ARG A 340 -12.29 -4.75 12.27
C ARG A 340 -10.90 -5.41 12.24
N ILE A 341 -10.71 -6.40 13.11
CA ILE A 341 -9.54 -7.27 13.14
C ILE A 341 -10.00 -8.73 13.21
N VAL A 342 -9.13 -9.68 12.87
CA VAL A 342 -9.41 -11.10 13.13
C VAL A 342 -9.31 -11.34 14.63
N THR A 343 -10.42 -11.68 15.29
CA THR A 343 -10.50 -11.75 16.76
C THR A 343 -10.25 -13.14 17.34
N HIS A 344 -10.29 -14.19 16.53
CA HIS A 344 -9.96 -15.55 16.93
C HIS A 344 -9.64 -16.42 15.71
N GLU A 345 -8.95 -17.54 15.96
CA GLU A 345 -8.50 -18.48 14.91
C GLU A 345 -9.64 -19.00 14.02
N GLY A 346 -10.85 -19.12 14.56
CA GLY A 346 -12.04 -19.58 13.82
C GLY A 346 -12.61 -18.58 12.80
N LEU A 347 -12.17 -17.31 12.82
CA LEU A 347 -12.58 -16.26 11.87
C LEU A 347 -11.53 -15.94 10.81
N VAL A 348 -10.43 -16.68 10.80
CA VAL A 348 -9.48 -16.65 9.68
C VAL A 348 -10.25 -17.00 8.40
N GLN A 349 -10.16 -16.17 7.36
CA GLN A 349 -10.81 -16.44 6.08
C GLN A 349 -9.92 -17.33 5.21
N PRO A 350 -10.09 -18.67 5.20
CA PRO A 350 -9.11 -19.58 4.61
C PRO A 350 -9.21 -19.61 3.07
N GLY A 351 -10.30 -19.06 2.52
CA GLY A 351 -10.62 -19.02 1.09
C GLY A 351 -10.29 -17.70 0.39
N MET A 352 -9.88 -16.64 1.10
CA MET A 352 -9.18 -15.49 0.49
C MET A 352 -7.71 -15.80 0.16
N ARG A 353 -7.32 -17.07 0.29
CA ARG A 353 -6.15 -17.65 -0.38
C ARG A 353 -6.40 -17.77 -1.89
N ILE A 354 -6.64 -16.65 -2.55
CA ILE A 354 -6.56 -16.54 -4.01
C ILE A 354 -5.26 -15.78 -4.26
N GLY A 355 -4.21 -16.52 -4.67
CA GLY A 355 -2.98 -15.96 -5.24
C GLY A 355 -1.97 -15.29 -4.30
N THR A 356 -2.22 -15.15 -3.00
CA THR A 356 -1.24 -14.54 -2.07
C THR A 356 -1.17 -15.34 -0.76
N GLY A 357 -0.54 -16.50 -0.84
CA GLY A 357 -0.33 -17.37 0.31
C GLY A 357 1.12 -17.76 0.45
N ILE A 358 1.91 -16.97 1.19
CA ILE A 358 2.92 -17.53 2.08
C ILE A 358 2.92 -16.76 3.41
N PRO A 359 2.42 -17.40 4.47
CA PRO A 359 3.02 -17.29 5.79
C PRO A 359 3.62 -18.65 6.18
N ILE A 360 4.96 -18.74 6.21
CA ILE A 360 5.72 -19.43 7.29
C ILE A 360 7.24 -19.17 7.35
N ASP A 361 7.86 -18.44 6.40
CA ASP A 361 9.34 -18.27 6.39
C ASP A 361 9.88 -16.85 6.68
N PHE A 362 9.08 -15.96 7.27
CA PHE A 362 9.54 -14.62 7.71
C PHE A 362 10.03 -14.56 9.17
N ILE A 363 10.43 -15.69 9.75
CA ILE A 363 11.09 -15.71 11.06
C ILE A 363 12.60 -15.81 10.85
N ASN A 364 13.27 -14.66 10.71
CA ASN A 364 14.66 -14.59 11.17
C ASN A 364 14.65 -14.07 12.61
N LYS A 365 14.97 -14.95 13.58
CA LYS A 365 15.20 -14.57 14.98
C LYS A 365 16.53 -13.81 15.09
N GLY A 366 16.56 -12.60 14.56
CA GLY A 366 17.66 -11.64 14.74
C GLY A 366 17.32 -10.63 15.83
N ASN A 367 18.30 -10.25 16.64
CA ASN A 367 18.14 -9.23 17.68
C ASN A 367 18.14 -7.83 17.04
N TRP A 368 16.99 -7.41 16.51
CA TRP A 368 16.79 -6.17 15.74
C TRP A 368 17.00 -4.87 16.53
N GLU A 369 17.04 -4.94 17.87
CA GLU A 369 17.26 -3.77 18.73
C GLU A 369 18.63 -3.12 18.52
N GLU A 370 19.65 -3.88 18.13
CA GLU A 370 20.99 -3.34 17.85
C GLU A 370 21.09 -2.67 16.48
N VAL A 371 20.34 -3.15 15.48
CA VAL A 371 20.39 -2.61 14.11
C VAL A 371 19.70 -1.26 14.04
N ILE A 372 18.50 -1.15 14.60
CA ILE A 372 17.73 0.11 14.62
C ILE A 372 18.44 1.16 15.49
N ARG A 373 19.05 0.77 16.62
CA ARG A 373 19.87 1.69 17.43
C ARG A 373 21.12 2.18 16.69
N LYS A 374 21.77 1.32 15.91
CA LYS A 374 22.94 1.72 15.09
C LYS A 374 22.54 2.66 13.96
N GLU A 375 21.44 2.39 13.25
CA GLU A 375 20.98 3.26 12.16
C GLU A 375 20.59 4.66 12.70
N ALA A 376 19.87 4.74 13.82
CA ALA A 376 19.52 6.02 14.44
C ALA A 376 20.77 6.80 14.94
N ALA A 377 21.79 6.09 15.43
CA ALA A 377 23.05 6.71 15.86
C ALA A 377 23.89 7.23 14.69
N ASP A 378 23.92 6.50 13.57
CA ASP A 378 24.65 6.89 12.36
C ASP A 378 23.99 8.08 11.64
N GLU A 379 22.65 8.15 11.65
CA GLU A 379 21.90 9.29 11.09
C GLU A 379 22.14 10.56 11.92
N ALA A 380 22.08 10.47 13.25
CA ALA A 380 22.41 11.59 14.14
C ALA A 380 23.87 12.05 14.01
N LEU A 381 24.80 11.14 13.72
CA LEU A 381 26.21 11.48 13.47
C LEU A 381 26.38 12.23 12.13
N ARG A 382 25.67 11.81 11.08
CA ARG A 382 25.69 12.47 9.77
C ARG A 382 25.11 13.89 9.84
N GLU A 383 24.00 14.08 10.54
CA GLU A 383 23.40 15.40 10.74
C GLU A 383 24.32 16.35 11.51
N ARG A 384 25.02 15.86 12.53
CA ARG A 384 26.02 16.65 13.28
C ARG A 384 27.22 17.03 12.43
N THR A 385 27.63 16.16 11.52
CA THR A 385 28.77 16.41 10.63
C THR A 385 28.39 17.39 9.51
N ALA A 386 27.12 17.37 9.06
CA ALA A 386 26.58 18.29 8.07
C ALA A 386 26.28 19.69 8.65
N ALA A 387 25.91 19.80 9.93
CA ALA A 387 25.64 21.07 10.60
C ALA A 387 26.92 21.80 11.10
N GLY A 388 28.08 21.13 11.06
CA GLY A 388 29.37 21.67 11.48
C GLY A 388 30.32 22.04 10.34
N ALA A 389 29.86 22.01 9.08
CA ALA A 389 30.65 22.31 7.88
C ALA A 389 30.30 23.68 7.30
#